data_AF-A0A0F7U0U3-F1
#
_entry.id   AF-A0A0F7U0U3-F1
#
_cell.length_a   1.000
_cell.length_b   1.000
_cell.length_c   1.000
_cell.angle_alpha   90.00
_cell.angle_beta   90.00
_cell.angle_gamma   90.00
#
_symmetry.space_group_name_H-M   'P 1'
#
loop_
_entity.id
_entity.type
_entity.pdbx_description
1 polymer ?
#
loop_
_entity_poly.entity_id
_entity_poly.type
_entity_poly.pdbx_seq_one_letter_code
_entity_poly.pdbx_strand_id
1 'polypeptide(L)'
;MPPGKVPQNMAEHVAEDTLQVKPDHDKTQSGGGKTIFFGISSSYVQDWDAAAAFREIYQNWRDAILARFSLSRLDFQPVYEDRGDCVAVVVPDPTRQDRQGRALGFIKYNKHDGCVTISNSCVEIGLNVLELGYSSKRLDSNAAGCHGEGLKLAALVMVRSGLNVDLFASRNHWRFGLLRSHFYCEIKPSEDNGSAGRDPAEDMFRLSPMADRDVTLEIRAPSESKKNALSLDDFHGWLAITCDIRGLTHPSDILETDAGDLILDPKFYGRIYLNGMHLPCSGSELQQYRFAYNFLHGKVNRDRQILVDRDEEANMVRRIWEAAIRKHRVAFLPIYVNLLRNFPKALDIESAAHFLESPTKHLIWKYLLDEAGDDKFYYNENSSAEVSSL
;
A
#
# COMPACT_ATOMS: atom_id res chain seq x y z
N MET A 1 -59.74 -50.39 -16.43
CA MET A 1 -60.88 -50.23 -17.36
C MET A 1 -61.48 -48.84 -17.14
N PRO A 2 -61.95 -48.18 -18.21
CA PRO A 2 -61.42 -46.87 -18.66
C PRO A 2 -62.56 -45.79 -18.70
N PRO A 3 -62.57 -44.78 -19.59
CA PRO A 3 -61.67 -43.62 -19.82
C PRO A 3 -62.45 -42.27 -19.90
N GLY A 4 -61.77 -41.16 -20.20
CA GLY A 4 -62.40 -39.97 -20.82
C GLY A 4 -61.48 -38.75 -20.92
N LYS A 5 -60.67 -38.65 -21.98
CA LYS A 5 -60.81 -37.73 -23.14
C LYS A 5 -60.37 -36.27 -22.90
N VAL A 6 -59.27 -35.92 -23.58
CA VAL A 6 -58.85 -34.58 -24.00
C VAL A 6 -59.82 -34.06 -25.08
N PRO A 7 -60.08 -32.74 -25.18
CA PRO A 7 -59.49 -31.98 -26.29
C PRO A 7 -59.00 -30.57 -25.93
N GLN A 8 -57.93 -30.16 -26.63
CA GLN A 8 -57.43 -28.79 -26.78
C GLN A 8 -58.35 -27.94 -27.66
N ASN A 9 -58.55 -26.66 -27.32
CA ASN A 9 -58.24 -25.48 -28.17
C ASN A 9 -58.81 -24.16 -27.60
N MET A 10 -58.27 -23.06 -28.14
CA MET A 10 -58.60 -21.62 -28.00
C MET A 10 -57.72 -20.90 -26.96
N ALA A 11 -56.57 -20.34 -27.36
CA ALA A 11 -56.36 -19.10 -28.12
C ALA A 11 -56.74 -17.85 -27.31
N GLU A 12 -55.72 -17.13 -26.84
CA GLU A 12 -55.77 -15.67 -26.73
C GLU A 12 -54.36 -15.07 -26.81
N HIS A 13 -54.24 -14.11 -27.72
CA HIS A 13 -53.07 -13.30 -28.05
C HIS A 13 -52.89 -12.19 -27.00
N VAL A 14 -51.66 -11.92 -26.58
CA VAL A 14 -51.17 -10.54 -26.37
C VAL A 14 -49.74 -10.47 -26.88
N ALA A 15 -49.51 -9.54 -27.82
CA ALA A 15 -48.23 -9.26 -28.43
C ALA A 15 -47.38 -8.36 -27.52
N GLU A 16 -46.11 -8.72 -27.32
CA GLU A 16 -45.09 -7.83 -26.76
C GLU A 16 -44.12 -7.42 -27.86
N ASP A 17 -44.18 -6.14 -28.24
CA ASP A 17 -43.14 -5.43 -28.95
C ASP A 17 -41.87 -5.41 -28.11
N THR A 18 -40.81 -6.09 -28.59
CA THR A 18 -39.45 -5.85 -28.10
C THR A 18 -38.57 -5.42 -29.27
N LEU A 19 -38.34 -4.11 -29.34
CA LEU A 19 -37.28 -3.48 -30.14
C LEU A 19 -35.91 -4.01 -29.65
N GLN A 20 -35.42 -5.08 -30.27
CA GLN A 20 -34.01 -5.45 -30.19
C GLN A 20 -33.20 -4.55 -31.13
N VAL A 21 -32.68 -3.45 -30.59
CA VAL A 21 -31.60 -2.71 -31.22
C VAL A 21 -30.33 -3.55 -31.08
N LYS A 22 -29.94 -4.24 -32.16
CA LYS A 22 -28.59 -4.82 -32.29
C LYS A 22 -27.59 -3.66 -32.39
N PRO A 23 -26.49 -3.64 -31.62
CA PRO A 23 -25.37 -2.79 -31.94
C PRO A 23 -24.61 -3.43 -33.12
N ASP A 24 -24.56 -2.69 -34.23
CA ASP A 24 -23.69 -2.98 -35.37
C ASP A 24 -22.23 -3.00 -34.92
N HIS A 25 -21.64 -4.19 -34.86
CA HIS A 25 -20.20 -4.36 -34.87
C HIS A 25 -19.72 -4.29 -36.31
N ASP A 26 -19.58 -3.07 -36.82
CA ASP A 26 -18.93 -2.86 -38.10
C ASP A 26 -17.41 -2.80 -37.92
N LYS A 27 -16.74 -3.69 -38.65
CA LYS A 27 -15.30 -3.88 -38.66
C LYS A 27 -14.68 -2.84 -39.58
N THR A 28 -13.69 -2.11 -39.10
CA THR A 28 -12.45 -1.84 -39.87
C THR A 28 -11.43 -1.16 -38.96
N GLN A 29 -10.27 -1.79 -38.75
CA GLN A 29 -8.99 -1.29 -39.25
C GLN A 29 -7.80 -2.17 -38.85
N SER A 30 -6.92 -2.32 -39.82
CA SER A 30 -5.65 -3.04 -39.82
C SER A 30 -4.61 -2.36 -38.92
N GLY A 31 -3.87 -3.16 -38.15
CA GLY A 31 -2.86 -2.75 -37.18
C GLY A 31 -3.17 -3.35 -35.81
N GLY A 32 -2.46 -4.42 -35.42
CA GLY A 32 -2.83 -5.36 -34.35
C GLY A 32 -2.79 -4.85 -32.91
N GLY A 33 -3.37 -3.68 -32.62
CA GLY A 33 -3.56 -3.15 -31.26
C GLY A 33 -5.01 -3.25 -30.79
N LYS A 34 -5.22 -3.42 -29.48
CA LYS A 34 -6.55 -3.42 -28.83
C LYS A 34 -6.67 -2.21 -27.90
N THR A 35 -7.75 -1.44 -28.02
CA THR A 35 -8.06 -0.35 -27.07
C THR A 35 -9.17 -0.79 -26.12
N ILE A 36 -8.99 -0.53 -24.82
CA ILE A 36 -9.94 -0.85 -23.76
C ILE A 36 -10.31 0.44 -23.03
N PHE A 37 -11.61 0.71 -22.88
CA PHE A 37 -12.14 1.80 -22.08
C PHE A 37 -12.58 1.29 -20.72
N PHE A 38 -12.16 1.94 -19.63
CA PHE A 38 -12.43 1.46 -18.28
C PHE A 38 -13.76 1.93 -17.70
N GLY A 39 -14.56 2.72 -18.42
CA GLY A 39 -15.80 3.32 -17.86
C GLY A 39 -15.56 4.28 -16.69
N ILE A 40 -14.30 4.65 -16.42
CA ILE A 40 -13.91 5.59 -15.36
C ILE A 40 -13.77 6.98 -15.97
N SER A 41 -14.41 7.97 -15.33
CA SER A 41 -14.28 9.38 -15.69
C SER A 41 -12.92 9.94 -15.25
N SER A 42 -12.38 10.87 -16.01
CA SER A 42 -11.23 11.71 -15.61
C SER A 42 -11.39 12.39 -14.24
N SER A 43 -12.64 12.65 -13.83
CA SER A 43 -13.01 13.25 -12.55
C SER A 43 -13.19 12.24 -11.41
N TYR A 44 -12.91 10.96 -11.60
CA TYR A 44 -12.95 9.99 -10.50
C TYR A 44 -11.72 10.18 -9.59
N VAL A 45 -11.87 9.96 -8.29
CA VAL A 45 -10.80 10.15 -7.27
C VAL A 45 -10.03 11.48 -7.40
N GLN A 46 -10.74 12.62 -7.43
CA GLN A 46 -10.11 13.95 -7.64
C GLN A 46 -9.16 14.35 -6.51
N ASP A 47 -9.39 13.87 -5.29
CA ASP A 47 -8.59 14.21 -4.11
C ASP A 47 -7.22 13.51 -4.11
N TRP A 48 -6.96 12.60 -5.05
CA TRP A 48 -5.67 11.95 -5.21
C TRP A 48 -4.71 12.79 -6.06
N ASP A 49 -3.52 13.02 -5.51
CA ASP A 49 -2.36 13.57 -6.18
C ASP A 49 -1.40 12.48 -6.67
N ALA A 50 -0.28 12.89 -7.26
CA ALA A 50 0.74 11.97 -7.77
C ALA A 50 1.36 11.09 -6.67
N ALA A 51 1.49 11.60 -5.44
CA ALA A 51 2.01 10.83 -4.31
C ALA A 51 1.02 9.73 -3.87
N ALA A 52 -0.29 10.05 -3.83
CA ALA A 52 -1.34 9.08 -3.58
C ALA A 52 -1.41 8.00 -4.68
N ALA A 53 -1.21 8.38 -5.94
CA ALA A 53 -1.11 7.42 -7.03
C ALA A 53 0.14 6.52 -6.89
N PHE A 54 1.29 7.12 -6.57
CA PHE A 54 2.53 6.37 -6.35
C PHE A 54 2.42 5.40 -5.18
N ARG A 55 1.69 5.76 -4.10
CA ARG A 55 1.38 4.85 -2.98
C ARG A 55 0.80 3.52 -3.46
N GLU A 56 -0.22 3.57 -4.31
CA GLU A 56 -0.85 2.34 -4.83
C GLU A 56 0.09 1.55 -5.73
N ILE A 57 0.91 2.24 -6.53
CA ILE A 57 1.89 1.60 -7.41
C ILE A 57 2.96 0.89 -6.56
N TYR A 58 3.50 1.56 -5.54
CA TYR A 58 4.47 1.00 -4.62
C TYR A 58 3.90 -0.20 -3.87
N GLN A 59 2.67 -0.10 -3.35
CA GLN A 59 1.98 -1.22 -2.69
C GLN A 59 1.83 -2.42 -3.64
N ASN A 60 1.40 -2.20 -4.88
CA ASN A 60 1.28 -3.29 -5.86
C ASN A 60 2.63 -3.94 -6.17
N TRP A 61 3.69 -3.14 -6.32
CA TRP A 61 5.04 -3.62 -6.54
C TRP A 61 5.55 -4.47 -5.36
N ARG A 62 5.42 -3.96 -4.13
CA ARG A 62 5.82 -4.66 -2.91
C ARG A 62 5.03 -5.95 -2.71
N ASP A 63 3.70 -5.90 -2.80
CA ASP A 63 2.84 -7.06 -2.58
C ASP A 63 3.12 -8.16 -3.60
N ALA A 64 3.38 -7.79 -4.85
CA ALA A 64 3.73 -8.76 -5.90
C ALA A 64 5.05 -9.48 -5.59
N ILE A 65 6.06 -8.77 -5.08
CA ILE A 65 7.33 -9.38 -4.64
C ILE A 65 7.11 -10.29 -3.43
N LEU A 66 6.43 -9.79 -2.39
CA LEU A 66 6.14 -10.57 -1.17
C LEU A 66 5.41 -11.89 -1.51
N ALA A 67 4.36 -11.82 -2.32
CA ALA A 67 3.56 -12.97 -2.71
C ALA A 67 4.34 -13.96 -3.59
N ARG A 68 5.12 -13.46 -4.56
CA ARG A 68 5.82 -14.31 -5.52
C ARG A 68 6.97 -15.11 -4.89
N PHE A 69 7.68 -14.49 -3.96
CA PHE A 69 8.87 -15.06 -3.33
C PHE A 69 8.58 -15.59 -1.92
N SER A 70 7.31 -15.59 -1.50
CA SER A 70 6.87 -16.04 -0.18
C SER A 70 7.68 -15.41 0.97
N LEU A 71 8.00 -14.13 0.82
CA LEU A 71 8.82 -13.40 1.79
C LEU A 71 7.98 -13.01 2.99
N SER A 72 8.60 -13.05 4.18
CA SER A 72 8.03 -12.34 5.31
C SER A 72 8.19 -10.83 5.12
N ARG A 73 7.38 -10.05 5.86
CA ARG A 73 7.54 -8.59 5.91
C ARG A 73 8.96 -8.18 6.30
N LEU A 74 9.60 -8.92 7.20
CA LEU A 74 10.94 -8.63 7.70
C LEU A 74 12.05 -9.01 6.71
N ASP A 75 11.77 -9.89 5.75
CA ASP A 75 12.72 -10.23 4.68
C ASP A 75 12.64 -9.24 3.51
N PHE A 76 11.55 -8.49 3.40
CA PHE A 76 11.42 -7.41 2.44
C PHE A 76 12.19 -6.17 2.90
N GLN A 77 13.42 -6.04 2.42
CA GLN A 77 14.37 -5.02 2.86
C GLN A 77 14.88 -4.21 1.66
N PRO A 78 14.05 -3.33 1.07
CA PRO A 78 14.48 -2.49 -0.05
C PRO A 78 15.58 -1.52 0.39
N VAL A 79 16.56 -1.30 -0.50
CA VAL A 79 17.72 -0.44 -0.27
C VAL A 79 17.75 0.65 -1.33
N TYR A 80 17.96 1.89 -0.89
CA TYR A 80 18.19 3.03 -1.75
C TYR A 80 19.67 3.12 -2.16
N GLU A 81 19.92 3.33 -3.45
CA GLU A 81 21.24 3.42 -4.06
C GLU A 81 21.30 4.60 -5.04
N ASP A 82 22.37 5.39 -4.98
CA ASP A 82 22.72 6.33 -6.06
C ASP A 82 23.80 5.69 -6.93
N ARG A 83 23.50 5.48 -8.22
CA ARG A 83 24.38 4.82 -9.21
C ARG A 83 24.99 5.80 -10.20
N GLY A 84 24.97 7.11 -9.89
CA GLY A 84 25.53 8.16 -10.71
C GLY A 84 24.50 8.74 -11.68
N ASP A 85 24.19 8.00 -12.75
CA ASP A 85 23.22 8.39 -13.80
C ASP A 85 21.75 8.17 -13.40
N CYS A 86 21.53 7.33 -12.41
CA CYS A 86 20.21 7.03 -11.85
C CYS A 86 20.29 6.87 -10.33
N VAL A 87 19.13 6.97 -9.70
CA VAL A 87 18.92 6.48 -8.33
C VAL A 87 17.95 5.32 -8.37
N ALA A 88 18.10 4.37 -7.46
CA ALA A 88 17.26 3.18 -7.44
C ALA A 88 16.91 2.75 -6.01
N VAL A 89 15.73 2.16 -5.88
CA VAL A 89 15.33 1.32 -4.76
C VAL A 89 15.39 -0.11 -5.26
N VAL A 90 16.21 -0.95 -4.64
CA VAL A 90 16.43 -2.34 -5.06
C VAL A 90 16.01 -3.26 -3.92
N VAL A 91 15.28 -4.34 -4.21
CA VAL A 91 14.97 -5.38 -3.22
C VAL A 91 15.97 -6.52 -3.42
N PRO A 92 16.98 -6.68 -2.54
CA PRO A 92 17.95 -7.76 -2.67
C PRO A 92 17.29 -9.13 -2.50
N ASP A 93 17.82 -10.16 -3.16
CA ASP A 93 17.39 -11.55 -2.94
C ASP A 93 17.93 -12.08 -1.59
N PRO A 94 17.06 -12.43 -0.62
CA PRO A 94 17.49 -12.84 0.71
C PRO A 94 18.00 -14.29 0.77
N THR A 95 17.78 -15.09 -0.27
CA THR A 95 18.02 -16.56 -0.25
C THR A 95 19.49 -16.94 -0.37
N ARG A 96 20.38 -16.02 -0.74
CA ARG A 96 21.81 -16.30 -0.98
C ARG A 96 22.69 -15.48 -0.04
N GLN A 97 23.63 -16.15 0.61
CA GLN A 97 24.53 -15.56 1.61
C GLN A 97 25.43 -14.46 1.07
N ASP A 98 25.67 -14.41 -0.25
CA ASP A 98 26.52 -13.38 -0.85
C ASP A 98 25.78 -12.05 -1.09
N ARG A 99 24.44 -12.02 -1.20
CA ARG A 99 23.57 -10.84 -1.43
C ARG A 99 24.04 -9.87 -2.53
N GLN A 100 25.07 -10.21 -3.29
CA GLN A 100 25.74 -9.33 -4.23
C GLN A 100 25.26 -9.68 -5.64
N GLY A 101 24.77 -8.67 -6.35
CA GLY A 101 24.46 -8.83 -7.77
C GLY A 101 23.09 -9.43 -8.10
N ARG A 102 22.21 -9.65 -7.12
CA ARG A 102 20.86 -10.23 -7.34
C ARG A 102 19.77 -9.41 -6.66
N ALA A 103 18.66 -9.20 -7.34
CA ALA A 103 17.50 -8.48 -6.84
C ALA A 103 16.18 -9.13 -7.29
N LEU A 104 15.12 -8.92 -6.53
CA LEU A 104 13.77 -9.43 -6.81
C LEU A 104 12.91 -8.43 -7.59
N GLY A 105 13.26 -7.16 -7.49
CA GLY A 105 12.62 -6.05 -8.18
C GLY A 105 13.32 -4.73 -7.86
N PHE A 106 12.98 -3.69 -8.61
CA PHE A 106 13.54 -2.36 -8.42
C PHE A 106 12.55 -1.25 -8.76
N ILE A 107 12.84 -0.06 -8.25
CA ILE A 107 12.29 1.22 -8.70
C ILE A 107 13.48 2.09 -9.08
N LYS A 108 13.54 2.60 -10.29
CA LYS A 108 14.64 3.42 -10.80
C LYS A 108 14.10 4.78 -11.20
N TYR A 109 14.83 5.84 -10.88
CA TYR A 109 14.67 7.16 -11.49
C TYR A 109 15.92 7.49 -12.31
N ASN A 110 15.73 7.74 -13.60
CA ASN A 110 16.79 8.15 -14.52
C ASN A 110 16.96 9.68 -14.47
N LYS A 111 18.16 10.16 -14.09
CA LYS A 111 18.43 11.59 -13.91
C LYS A 111 18.50 12.36 -15.24
N HIS A 112 18.67 11.68 -16.36
CA HIS A 112 18.80 12.32 -17.67
C HIS A 112 17.46 12.73 -18.28
N ASP A 113 16.44 11.88 -18.15
CA ASP A 113 15.13 12.07 -18.78
C ASP A 113 13.98 12.19 -17.78
N GLY A 114 14.24 12.00 -16.48
CA GLY A 114 13.22 12.02 -15.43
C GLY A 114 12.25 10.84 -15.51
N CYS A 115 12.64 9.73 -16.15
CA CYS A 115 11.81 8.53 -16.23
C CYS A 115 11.89 7.72 -14.93
N VAL A 116 10.73 7.39 -14.36
CA VAL A 116 10.60 6.43 -13.26
C VAL A 116 10.21 5.07 -13.83
N THR A 117 11.04 4.06 -13.61
CA THR A 117 10.81 2.67 -14.02
C THR A 117 10.63 1.81 -12.78
N ILE A 118 9.51 1.10 -12.67
CA ILE A 118 9.18 0.21 -11.56
C ILE A 118 9.02 -1.19 -12.13
N SER A 119 9.81 -2.14 -11.65
CA SER A 119 9.82 -3.50 -12.19
C SER A 119 9.93 -4.55 -11.11
N ASN A 120 9.30 -5.70 -11.34
CA ASN A 120 9.46 -6.90 -10.55
C ASN A 120 9.65 -8.11 -11.46
N SER A 121 10.46 -9.06 -10.99
CA SER A 121 10.74 -10.27 -11.75
C SER A 121 9.52 -11.19 -11.83
N CYS A 122 9.22 -11.66 -13.04
CA CYS A 122 8.41 -12.84 -13.31
C CYS A 122 7.02 -12.90 -12.65
N VAL A 123 6.17 -11.91 -12.94
CA VAL A 123 4.72 -12.04 -12.76
C VAL A 123 4.08 -12.19 -14.13
N GLU A 124 3.52 -13.36 -14.43
CA GLU A 124 2.64 -13.48 -15.59
C GLU A 124 1.36 -12.67 -15.31
N ILE A 125 1.23 -11.51 -15.93
CA ILE A 125 -0.04 -10.77 -15.95
C ILE A 125 -0.85 -11.31 -17.12
N GLY A 126 -1.87 -12.11 -16.80
CA GLY A 126 -2.96 -12.39 -17.74
C GLY A 126 -3.80 -11.14 -17.99
N LEU A 127 -4.40 -11.03 -19.18
CA LEU A 127 -5.27 -9.90 -19.56
C LEU A 127 -6.43 -9.65 -18.58
N ASN A 128 -6.79 -10.65 -17.77
CA ASN A 128 -7.85 -10.59 -16.77
C ASN A 128 -7.59 -9.53 -15.68
N VAL A 129 -6.33 -9.11 -15.45
CA VAL A 129 -5.99 -8.00 -14.54
C VAL A 129 -6.59 -6.65 -15.01
N LEU A 130 -6.93 -6.54 -16.30
CA LEU A 130 -7.62 -5.37 -16.85
C LEU A 130 -9.14 -5.39 -16.65
N GLU A 131 -9.73 -6.54 -16.33
CA GLU A 131 -11.17 -6.62 -16.07
C GLU A 131 -11.52 -5.84 -14.80
N LEU A 132 -12.59 -5.03 -14.87
CA LEU A 132 -13.09 -4.31 -13.70
C LEU A 132 -13.59 -5.32 -12.67
N GLY A 133 -13.15 -5.17 -11.42
CA GLY A 133 -13.48 -6.07 -10.32
C GLY A 133 -12.64 -7.34 -10.20
N TYR A 134 -11.73 -7.64 -11.12
CA TYR A 134 -10.82 -8.79 -10.94
C TYR A 134 -9.74 -8.46 -9.91
N SER A 135 -9.75 -9.18 -8.79
CA SER A 135 -8.74 -9.05 -7.73
C SER A 135 -8.44 -10.42 -7.15
N SER A 136 -7.17 -10.81 -7.16
CA SER A 136 -6.68 -11.99 -6.44
C SER A 136 -6.68 -11.79 -4.91
N LYS A 137 -6.89 -10.55 -4.45
CA LYS A 137 -6.86 -10.14 -3.04
C LYS A 137 -8.22 -10.19 -2.33
N ARG A 138 -9.29 -10.68 -2.99
CA ARG A 138 -10.67 -10.68 -2.45
C ARG A 138 -10.84 -11.48 -1.14
N LEU A 139 -9.97 -12.45 -0.88
CA LEU A 139 -10.03 -13.32 0.30
C LEU A 139 -8.95 -13.02 1.35
N ASP A 140 -8.05 -12.08 1.07
CA ASP A 140 -6.97 -11.73 2.00
C ASP A 140 -7.31 -10.41 2.71
N SER A 141 -7.75 -10.52 3.96
CA SER A 141 -8.03 -9.37 4.82
C SER A 141 -6.79 -8.54 5.15
N ASN A 142 -5.59 -9.06 4.86
CA ASN A 142 -4.31 -8.38 5.06
C ASN A 142 -3.85 -7.63 3.81
N ALA A 143 -4.48 -7.88 2.65
CA ALA A 143 -4.12 -7.23 1.42
C ALA A 143 -4.82 -5.87 1.29
N ALA A 144 -4.03 -4.81 1.23
CA ALA A 144 -4.52 -3.46 1.04
C ALA A 144 -5.00 -3.27 -0.42
N GLY A 145 -6.25 -3.61 -0.74
CA GLY A 145 -6.88 -3.32 -2.04
C GLY A 145 -7.70 -4.48 -2.60
N CYS A 146 -8.96 -4.59 -2.20
CA CYS A 146 -9.82 -5.73 -2.53
C CYS A 146 -10.33 -5.76 -3.98
N HIS A 147 -10.10 -4.72 -4.80
CA HIS A 147 -10.81 -4.52 -6.07
C HIS A 147 -9.96 -4.68 -7.35
N GLY A 148 -8.62 -4.76 -7.24
CA GLY A 148 -7.75 -4.83 -8.43
C GLY A 148 -7.79 -3.55 -9.29
N GLU A 149 -8.31 -2.46 -8.72
CA GLU A 149 -8.50 -1.16 -9.35
C GLU A 149 -7.34 -0.20 -9.07
N GLY A 150 -6.53 -0.46 -8.04
CA GLY A 150 -5.49 0.47 -7.56
C GLY A 150 -4.51 0.90 -8.65
N LEU A 151 -4.04 -0.04 -9.50
CA LEU A 151 -3.17 0.29 -10.63
C LEU A 151 -3.87 1.19 -11.67
N LYS A 152 -5.14 0.91 -11.98
CA LYS A 152 -5.93 1.69 -12.95
C LYS A 152 -6.18 3.10 -12.43
N LEU A 153 -6.51 3.24 -11.15
CA LEU A 153 -6.71 4.53 -10.49
C LEU A 153 -5.41 5.32 -10.37
N ALA A 154 -4.30 4.67 -10.03
CA ALA A 154 -3.01 5.32 -10.01
C ALA A 154 -2.58 5.80 -11.41
N ALA A 155 -2.74 4.96 -12.43
CA ALA A 155 -2.47 5.34 -13.82
C ALA A 155 -3.36 6.52 -14.27
N LEU A 156 -4.65 6.52 -13.91
CA LEU A 156 -5.56 7.64 -14.16
C LEU A 156 -5.05 8.94 -13.54
N VAL A 157 -4.66 8.92 -12.27
CA VAL A 157 -4.19 10.11 -11.55
C VAL A 157 -2.87 10.62 -12.11
N MET A 158 -1.94 9.73 -12.47
CA MET A 158 -0.67 10.09 -13.13
C MET A 158 -0.92 10.73 -14.51
N VAL A 159 -1.79 10.13 -15.33
CA VAL A 159 -2.17 10.70 -16.65
C VAL A 159 -2.86 12.04 -16.50
N ARG A 160 -3.76 12.19 -15.51
CA ARG A 160 -4.40 13.47 -15.19
C ARG A 160 -3.41 14.53 -14.73
N SER A 161 -2.31 14.12 -14.09
CA SER A 161 -1.21 15.01 -13.69
C SER A 161 -0.29 15.38 -14.86
N GLY A 162 -0.62 14.96 -16.09
CA GLY A 162 0.15 15.27 -17.30
C GLY A 162 1.34 14.36 -17.54
N LEU A 163 1.38 13.18 -16.90
CA LEU A 163 2.44 12.19 -17.07
C LEU A 163 2.01 11.09 -18.05
N ASN A 164 2.97 10.56 -18.80
CA ASN A 164 2.78 9.35 -19.58
C ASN A 164 2.99 8.14 -18.68
N VAL A 165 2.09 7.16 -18.80
CA VAL A 165 2.14 5.90 -18.06
C VAL A 165 2.08 4.74 -19.06
N ASP A 166 3.17 3.99 -19.12
CA ASP A 166 3.33 2.82 -19.98
C ASP A 166 3.58 1.57 -19.10
N LEU A 167 2.97 0.45 -19.43
CA LEU A 167 3.15 -0.84 -18.77
C LEU A 167 3.59 -1.88 -19.79
N PHE A 168 4.66 -2.60 -19.48
CA PHE A 168 5.23 -3.67 -20.30
C PHE A 168 5.08 -4.98 -19.54
N ALA A 169 4.35 -5.92 -20.11
CA ALA A 169 4.14 -7.24 -19.52
C ALA A 169 3.70 -8.23 -20.59
N SER A 170 4.13 -9.49 -20.46
CA SER A 170 3.68 -10.60 -21.32
C SER A 170 3.82 -10.29 -22.82
N ARG A 171 4.93 -9.66 -23.23
CA ARG A 171 5.21 -9.21 -24.62
C ARG A 171 4.21 -8.19 -25.16
N ASN A 172 3.51 -7.48 -24.28
CA ASN A 172 2.59 -6.43 -24.67
C ASN A 172 3.04 -5.11 -24.05
N HIS A 173 2.85 -4.04 -24.81
CA HIS A 173 3.02 -2.66 -24.39
C HIS A 173 1.65 -2.01 -24.23
N TRP A 174 1.37 -1.52 -23.04
CA TRP A 174 0.09 -1.02 -22.60
C TRP A 174 0.26 0.47 -22.29
N ARG A 175 -0.40 1.34 -23.03
CA ARG A 175 -0.33 2.78 -22.86
C ARG A 175 -1.63 3.31 -22.29
N PHE A 176 -1.57 3.92 -21.11
CA PHE A 176 -2.73 4.56 -20.50
C PHE A 176 -2.89 5.99 -21.01
N GLY A 177 -4.13 6.42 -21.19
CA GLY A 177 -4.43 7.75 -21.68
C GLY A 177 -5.82 8.25 -21.33
N LEU A 178 -6.02 9.55 -21.56
CA LEU A 178 -7.31 10.20 -21.46
C LEU A 178 -7.74 10.66 -22.85
N LEU A 179 -8.89 10.18 -23.32
CA LEU A 179 -9.53 10.69 -24.51
C LEU A 179 -10.78 11.47 -24.09
N ARG A 180 -10.72 12.79 -24.22
CA ARG A 180 -11.70 13.72 -23.65
C ARG A 180 -11.78 13.54 -22.13
N SER A 181 -12.79 12.80 -21.64
CA SER A 181 -13.00 12.53 -20.21
C SER A 181 -12.99 11.04 -19.88
N HIS A 182 -12.68 10.17 -20.86
CA HIS A 182 -12.69 8.72 -20.67
C HIS A 182 -11.28 8.17 -20.55
N PHE A 183 -11.06 7.41 -19.47
CA PHE A 183 -9.82 6.69 -19.25
C PHE A 183 -9.76 5.41 -20.09
N TYR A 184 -8.66 5.24 -20.82
CA TYR A 184 -8.44 4.10 -21.71
C TYR A 184 -7.03 3.53 -21.58
N CYS A 185 -6.87 2.31 -22.07
CA CYS A 185 -5.57 1.66 -22.27
C CYS A 185 -5.50 1.13 -23.70
N GLU A 186 -4.46 1.53 -24.44
CA GLU A 186 -4.11 0.97 -25.74
C GLU A 186 -3.07 -0.14 -25.53
N ILE A 187 -3.30 -1.32 -26.09
CA ILE A 187 -2.42 -2.49 -25.96
C ILE A 187 -1.89 -2.83 -27.34
N LYS A 188 -0.56 -2.88 -27.47
CA LYS A 188 0.15 -3.27 -28.69
C LYS A 188 1.09 -4.44 -28.38
N PRO A 189 1.28 -5.39 -29.30
CA PRO A 189 2.37 -6.35 -29.20
C PRO A 189 3.70 -5.62 -29.14
N SER A 190 4.57 -6.04 -28.23
CA SER A 190 5.95 -5.57 -28.17
C SER A 190 6.78 -6.35 -29.19
N GLU A 191 7.58 -5.65 -30.00
CA GLU A 191 8.49 -6.27 -30.99
C GLU A 191 9.75 -6.87 -30.35
N ASP A 192 9.81 -6.93 -29.02
CA ASP A 192 11.01 -7.32 -28.30
C ASP A 192 11.33 -8.82 -28.49
N ASN A 193 12.46 -9.08 -29.15
CA ASN A 193 12.97 -10.42 -29.39
C ASN A 193 13.61 -10.93 -28.10
N GLY A 194 12.86 -11.72 -27.34
CA GLY A 194 13.29 -12.26 -26.05
C GLY A 194 14.70 -12.86 -26.09
N SER A 195 15.55 -12.47 -25.13
CA SER A 195 16.86 -13.06 -24.95
C SER A 195 16.75 -14.30 -24.07
N ALA A 196 16.89 -15.49 -24.65
CA ALA A 196 16.92 -16.74 -23.89
C ALA A 196 18.20 -16.82 -23.03
N GLY A 197 18.05 -17.20 -21.75
CA GLY A 197 19.17 -17.61 -20.89
C GLY A 197 19.76 -16.57 -19.92
N ARG A 198 19.10 -15.42 -19.70
CA ARG A 198 19.51 -14.45 -18.65
C ARG A 198 18.88 -14.78 -17.30
N ASP A 199 19.65 -14.62 -16.22
CA ASP A 199 19.17 -14.79 -14.86
C ASP A 199 18.28 -13.59 -14.47
N PRO A 200 16.99 -13.80 -14.15
CA PRO A 200 16.09 -12.71 -13.81
C PRO A 200 16.55 -11.88 -12.62
N ALA A 201 17.19 -12.50 -11.63
CA ALA A 201 17.62 -11.78 -10.44
C ALA A 201 18.82 -10.86 -10.73
N GLU A 202 19.71 -11.27 -11.64
CA GLU A 202 20.83 -10.42 -12.07
C GLU A 202 20.35 -9.25 -12.93
N ASP A 203 19.40 -9.50 -13.83
CA ASP A 203 18.79 -8.47 -14.67
C ASP A 203 18.11 -7.39 -13.81
N MET A 204 17.33 -7.79 -12.80
CA MET A 204 16.73 -6.87 -11.84
C MET A 204 17.80 -6.06 -11.09
N PHE A 205 18.90 -6.70 -10.66
CA PHE A 205 19.99 -5.98 -9.98
C PHE A 205 20.66 -4.97 -10.90
N ARG A 206 20.78 -5.26 -12.20
CA ARG A 206 21.31 -4.37 -13.24
C ARG A 206 20.28 -3.33 -13.72
N LEU A 207 19.06 -3.33 -13.18
CA LEU A 207 17.97 -2.42 -13.55
C LEU A 207 17.60 -2.54 -15.03
N SER A 208 17.67 -3.76 -15.58
CA SER A 208 17.47 -4.08 -17.00
C SER A 208 16.32 -5.08 -17.17
N PRO A 209 15.06 -4.64 -17.05
CA PRO A 209 13.92 -5.53 -17.13
C PRO A 209 13.65 -6.00 -18.56
N MET A 210 12.97 -7.14 -18.70
CA MET A 210 12.62 -7.74 -19.99
C MET A 210 11.10 -7.82 -20.16
N ALA A 211 10.55 -7.24 -21.23
CA ALA A 211 9.09 -7.12 -21.41
C ALA A 211 8.37 -8.47 -21.65
N ASP A 212 9.11 -9.53 -22.01
CA ASP A 212 8.57 -10.86 -22.21
C ASP A 212 8.44 -11.68 -20.92
N ARG A 213 9.14 -11.27 -19.86
CA ARG A 213 9.27 -11.99 -18.60
C ARG A 213 8.79 -11.19 -17.39
N ASP A 214 9.09 -9.90 -17.38
CA ASP A 214 8.91 -9.03 -16.23
C ASP A 214 7.71 -8.11 -16.43
N VAL A 215 7.19 -7.58 -15.33
CA VAL A 215 6.19 -6.52 -15.36
C VAL A 215 6.90 -5.21 -15.05
N THR A 216 6.81 -4.27 -15.98
CA THR A 216 7.51 -2.98 -15.86
C THR A 216 6.55 -1.83 -16.12
N LEU A 217 6.39 -0.97 -15.13
CA LEU A 217 5.67 0.29 -15.25
C LEU A 217 6.68 1.41 -15.46
N GLU A 218 6.44 2.26 -16.45
CA GLU A 218 7.22 3.46 -16.71
C GLU A 218 6.34 4.70 -16.61
N ILE A 219 6.83 5.69 -15.88
CA ILE A 219 6.17 6.98 -15.67
C ILE A 219 7.16 8.08 -16.07
N ARG A 220 6.76 8.92 -17.02
CA ARG A 220 7.64 9.97 -17.54
C ARG A 220 6.86 11.20 -17.97
N ALA A 221 7.52 12.35 -18.03
CA ALA A 221 6.95 13.52 -18.67
C ALA A 221 6.83 13.31 -20.19
N PRO A 222 5.84 13.93 -20.87
CA PRO A 222 5.75 13.90 -22.32
C PRO A 222 6.99 14.48 -23.00
N SER A 223 7.44 13.87 -24.10
CA SER A 223 8.65 14.30 -24.83
C SER A 223 8.58 15.74 -25.35
N GLU A 224 7.37 16.26 -25.58
CA GLU A 224 7.10 17.62 -26.07
C GLU A 224 7.30 18.69 -24.97
N SER A 225 7.31 18.28 -23.70
CA SER A 225 7.40 19.17 -22.54
C SER A 225 8.75 19.01 -21.83
N LYS A 226 9.87 19.26 -22.54
CA LYS A 226 11.23 19.31 -21.94
C LYS A 226 11.37 20.26 -20.73
N LYS A 227 10.42 21.20 -20.54
CA LYS A 227 10.36 22.10 -19.37
C LYS A 227 9.72 21.47 -18.12
N ASN A 228 9.11 20.29 -18.23
CA ASN A 228 8.34 19.63 -17.17
C ASN A 228 8.82 18.19 -16.90
N ALA A 229 10.12 17.90 -17.08
CA ALA A 229 10.66 16.61 -16.65
C ALA A 229 10.42 16.43 -15.15
N LEU A 230 10.02 15.23 -14.73
CA LEU A 230 9.89 14.89 -13.32
C LEU A 230 11.25 15.12 -12.65
N SER A 231 11.27 15.94 -11.61
CA SER A 231 12.50 16.22 -10.87
C SER A 231 12.85 15.08 -9.93
N LEU A 232 14.12 15.02 -9.51
CA LEU A 232 14.55 14.07 -8.49
C LEU A 232 13.82 14.35 -7.15
N ASP A 233 13.54 15.62 -6.86
CA ASP A 233 12.80 16.02 -5.65
C ASP A 233 11.35 15.54 -5.67
N ASP A 234 10.67 15.59 -6.82
CA ASP A 234 9.32 15.01 -6.98
C ASP A 234 9.36 13.51 -6.68
N PHE A 235 10.35 12.80 -7.25
CA PHE A 235 10.51 11.37 -7.03
C PHE A 235 10.84 11.03 -5.57
N HIS A 236 11.71 11.80 -4.90
CA HIS A 236 11.96 11.65 -3.46
C HIS A 236 10.71 11.93 -2.63
N GLY A 237 9.90 12.93 -3.02
CA GLY A 237 8.60 13.21 -2.42
C GLY A 237 7.65 12.02 -2.54
N TRP A 238 7.67 11.31 -3.67
CA TRP A 238 6.91 10.07 -3.84
C TRP A 238 7.43 8.94 -2.96
N LEU A 239 8.75 8.77 -2.80
CA LEU A 239 9.31 7.75 -1.91
C LEU A 239 9.07 8.06 -0.43
N ALA A 240 8.95 9.34 -0.05
CA ALA A 240 8.75 9.79 1.33
C ALA A 240 7.44 9.31 1.98
N ILE A 241 6.51 8.77 1.17
CA ILE A 241 5.25 8.18 1.66
C ILE A 241 5.44 6.78 2.27
N THR A 242 6.65 6.22 2.24
CA THR A 242 6.96 4.91 2.83
C THR A 242 7.95 5.06 3.99
N CYS A 243 8.07 4.03 4.85
CA CYS A 243 9.09 3.97 5.91
C CYS A 243 9.96 2.70 5.88
N ASP A 244 9.98 1.99 4.75
CA ASP A 244 10.63 0.69 4.61
C ASP A 244 11.90 0.73 3.75
N ILE A 245 12.25 1.86 3.12
CA ILE A 245 13.40 1.98 2.22
C ILE A 245 14.67 2.34 2.99
N ARG A 246 15.57 1.36 3.14
CA ARG A 246 16.85 1.55 3.84
C ARG A 246 17.73 2.55 3.12
N GLY A 247 18.34 3.46 3.89
CA GLY A 247 19.17 4.54 3.35
C GLY A 247 18.40 5.78 2.89
N LEU A 248 17.06 5.75 2.91
CA LEU A 248 16.23 6.91 2.55
C LEU A 248 15.12 7.20 3.57
N THR A 249 14.16 6.28 3.72
CA THR A 249 12.96 6.48 4.55
C THR A 249 12.82 5.49 5.71
N HIS A 250 13.72 4.52 5.84
CA HIS A 250 13.75 3.60 6.97
C HIS A 250 14.22 4.31 8.25
N PRO A 251 13.49 4.23 9.37
CA PRO A 251 13.89 4.83 10.64
C PRO A 251 15.22 4.29 11.16
N SER A 252 16.03 5.12 11.83
CA SER A 252 17.27 4.64 12.46
C SER A 252 17.04 3.88 13.77
N ASP A 253 15.93 4.18 14.46
CA ASP A 253 15.56 3.55 15.72
C ASP A 253 14.10 3.06 15.64
N ILE A 254 13.97 1.74 15.47
CA ILE A 254 12.70 1.04 15.31
C ILE A 254 12.76 -0.29 16.06
N LEU A 255 11.70 -0.58 16.82
CA LEU A 255 11.48 -1.88 17.41
C LEU A 255 10.38 -2.62 16.65
N GLU A 256 10.79 -3.62 15.87
CA GLU A 256 9.86 -4.50 15.18
C GLU A 256 9.28 -5.56 16.13
N THR A 257 7.94 -5.70 16.11
CA THR A 257 7.20 -6.70 16.89
C THR A 257 6.17 -7.44 16.03
N ASP A 258 5.60 -8.50 16.58
CA ASP A 258 4.50 -9.26 15.98
C ASP A 258 3.17 -8.47 15.96
N ALA A 259 3.03 -7.45 16.80
CA ALA A 259 1.87 -6.57 16.86
C ALA A 259 1.98 -5.35 15.91
N GLY A 260 3.18 -5.08 15.38
CA GLY A 260 3.53 -3.84 14.65
C GLY A 260 4.85 -3.27 15.15
N ASP A 261 5.27 -2.14 14.57
CA ASP A 261 6.55 -1.55 14.90
C ASP A 261 6.39 -0.26 15.70
N LEU A 262 7.21 -0.13 16.74
CA LEU A 262 7.37 1.11 17.50
C LEU A 262 8.58 1.88 16.96
N ILE A 263 8.37 3.08 16.46
CA ILE A 263 9.41 3.93 15.87
C ILE A 263 9.79 5.02 16.89
N LEU A 264 11.03 4.96 17.36
CA LEU A 264 11.61 5.89 18.33
C LEU A 264 12.42 7.00 17.65
N ASP A 265 12.65 6.91 16.34
CA ASP A 265 13.34 7.95 15.57
C ASP A 265 12.54 9.28 15.60
N PRO A 266 13.08 10.37 16.17
CA PRO A 266 12.38 11.64 16.28
C PRO A 266 11.93 12.25 14.96
N LYS A 267 12.55 11.89 13.83
CA LYS A 267 12.16 12.36 12.49
C LYS A 267 10.76 11.87 12.09
N PHE A 268 10.29 10.81 12.72
CA PHE A 268 9.03 10.14 12.41
C PHE A 268 7.94 10.42 13.44
N TYR A 269 8.22 11.09 14.56
CA TYR A 269 7.22 11.33 15.61
C TYR A 269 5.90 11.91 15.08
N GLY A 270 4.79 11.42 15.64
CA GLY A 270 3.46 11.82 15.23
C GLY A 270 2.92 11.08 14.00
N ARG A 271 3.74 10.29 13.31
CA ARG A 271 3.35 9.61 12.07
C ARG A 271 2.81 8.21 12.34
N ILE A 272 1.77 7.85 11.60
CA ILE A 272 1.28 6.48 11.52
C ILE A 272 1.56 5.92 10.14
N TYR A 273 1.98 4.66 10.13
CA TYR A 273 2.15 3.86 8.95
C TYR A 273 1.23 2.63 9.05
N LEU A 274 0.70 2.20 7.91
CA LEU A 274 0.03 0.92 7.77
C LEU A 274 0.76 0.13 6.70
N ASN A 275 1.34 -1.00 7.11
CA ASN A 275 2.21 -1.81 6.26
C ASN A 275 3.27 -0.92 5.59
N GLY A 276 4.01 -0.13 6.34
CA GLY A 276 5.10 0.71 5.83
C GLY A 276 4.65 1.92 5.00
N MET A 277 3.35 2.13 4.77
CA MET A 277 2.83 3.28 4.03
C MET A 277 2.26 4.33 4.98
N HIS A 278 2.67 5.58 4.80
CA HIS A 278 2.27 6.70 5.64
C HIS A 278 0.77 7.01 5.49
N LEU A 279 0.09 7.22 6.63
CA LEU A 279 -1.28 7.70 6.68
C LEU A 279 -1.28 9.23 6.86
N PRO A 280 -1.77 10.01 5.87
CA PRO A 280 -1.69 11.48 5.89
C PRO A 280 -2.36 12.19 7.08
N CYS A 281 -3.35 11.57 7.72
CA CYS A 281 -4.13 12.19 8.79
C CYS A 281 -4.05 11.31 10.05
N SER A 282 -3.25 11.70 11.03
CA SER A 282 -3.14 10.99 12.31
C SER A 282 -3.17 11.99 13.47
N GLY A 283 -4.37 12.26 13.98
CA GLY A 283 -4.58 13.13 15.14
C GLY A 283 -5.03 14.57 14.83
N SER A 284 -5.33 15.31 15.90
CA SER A 284 -5.66 16.75 15.85
C SER A 284 -4.50 17.55 16.46
N GLU A 285 -4.45 18.87 16.25
CA GLU A 285 -3.42 19.71 16.88
C GLU A 285 -3.35 19.57 18.41
N LEU A 286 -4.45 19.15 19.05
CA LEU A 286 -4.59 19.00 20.50
C LEU A 286 -4.26 17.58 21.02
N GLN A 287 -4.24 16.57 20.16
CA GLN A 287 -3.98 15.17 20.49
C GLN A 287 -3.08 14.57 19.42
N GLN A 288 -1.82 14.38 19.77
CA GLN A 288 -0.78 13.87 18.87
C GLN A 288 -0.11 12.65 19.49
N TYR A 289 0.40 11.80 18.62
CA TYR A 289 1.33 10.75 19.01
C TYR A 289 2.69 11.35 19.36
N ARG A 290 3.28 10.86 20.45
CA ARG A 290 4.63 11.17 20.91
C ARG A 290 5.69 10.36 20.18
N PHE A 291 5.31 9.18 19.71
CA PHE A 291 6.13 8.28 18.91
C PHE A 291 5.50 8.04 17.54
N ALA A 292 6.16 7.27 16.69
CA ALA A 292 5.57 6.78 15.45
C ALA A 292 5.28 5.29 15.52
N TYR A 293 4.31 4.86 14.71
CA TYR A 293 3.83 3.50 14.72
C TYR A 293 3.67 2.98 13.31
N ASN A 294 4.06 1.74 13.07
CA ASN A 294 3.73 1.02 11.85
C ASN A 294 2.82 -0.17 12.19
N PHE A 295 1.56 -0.09 11.80
CA PHE A 295 0.58 -1.16 11.99
C PHE A 295 0.71 -2.22 10.89
N LEU A 296 0.51 -3.50 11.26
CA LEU A 296 0.51 -4.61 10.31
C LEU A 296 -0.87 -4.86 9.69
N HIS A 297 -1.90 -4.49 10.43
CA HIS A 297 -3.30 -4.65 10.07
C HIS A 297 -4.03 -3.34 10.39
N GLY A 298 -5.17 -3.14 9.75
CA GLY A 298 -6.00 -1.97 9.99
C GLY A 298 -6.95 -1.73 8.83
N LYS A 299 -8.17 -1.29 9.16
CA LYS A 299 -9.14 -0.86 8.15
C LYS A 299 -9.00 0.63 7.95
N VAL A 300 -8.65 1.02 6.73
CA VAL A 300 -8.63 2.41 6.32
C VAL A 300 -9.89 2.78 5.55
N ASN A 301 -10.23 4.07 5.53
CA ASN A 301 -11.28 4.58 4.67
C ASN A 301 -10.93 4.38 3.18
N ARG A 302 -11.89 4.68 2.29
CA ARG A 302 -11.72 4.55 0.83
C ARG A 302 -10.45 5.23 0.31
N ASP A 303 -10.10 6.37 0.88
CA ASP A 303 -8.98 7.21 0.44
C ASP A 303 -7.66 6.91 1.17
N ARG A 304 -7.66 5.89 2.04
CA ARG A 304 -6.50 5.45 2.83
C ARG A 304 -5.86 6.55 3.68
N GLN A 305 -6.67 7.48 4.17
CA GLN A 305 -6.21 8.65 4.92
C GLN A 305 -6.18 8.42 6.43
N ILE A 306 -7.17 7.69 6.94
CA ILE A 306 -7.38 7.45 8.37
C ILE A 306 -7.79 5.99 8.60
N LEU A 307 -7.51 5.49 9.79
CA LEU A 307 -8.17 4.29 10.29
C LEU A 307 -9.63 4.59 10.60
N VAL A 308 -10.49 3.61 10.35
CA VAL A 308 -11.95 3.79 10.47
C VAL A 308 -12.42 3.83 11.92
N ASP A 309 -11.70 3.16 12.82
CA ASP A 309 -12.08 2.98 14.22
C ASP A 309 -10.95 3.43 15.16
N ARG A 310 -11.24 4.42 16.01
CA ARG A 310 -10.29 4.97 16.98
C ARG A 310 -9.99 4.01 18.12
N ASP A 311 -10.96 3.21 18.55
CA ASP A 311 -10.73 2.20 19.58
C ASP A 311 -9.88 1.06 19.03
N GLU A 312 -10.05 0.69 17.75
CA GLU A 312 -9.16 -0.25 17.07
C GLU A 312 -7.73 0.29 16.99
N GLU A 313 -7.56 1.57 16.63
CA GLU A 313 -6.26 2.26 16.59
C GLU A 313 -5.57 2.28 17.96
N ALA A 314 -6.26 2.76 19.00
CA ALA A 314 -5.74 2.79 20.38
C ALA A 314 -5.37 1.38 20.87
N ASN A 315 -6.19 0.37 20.53
CA ASN A 315 -5.91 -1.02 20.86
C ASN A 315 -4.67 -1.57 20.12
N MET A 316 -4.44 -1.21 18.86
CA MET A 316 -3.23 -1.58 18.12
C MET A 316 -1.97 -0.95 18.73
N VAL A 317 -2.03 0.35 19.06
CA VAL A 317 -0.93 1.07 19.72
C VAL A 317 -0.58 0.43 21.05
N ARG A 318 -1.59 0.12 21.89
CA ARG A 318 -1.37 -0.63 23.13
C ARG A 318 -0.64 -1.94 22.86
N ARG A 319 -1.11 -2.76 21.92
CA ARG A 319 -0.50 -4.07 21.64
C ARG A 319 0.97 -3.95 21.26
N ILE A 320 1.33 -2.93 20.50
CA ILE A 320 2.73 -2.62 20.16
C ILE A 320 3.53 -2.30 21.43
N TRP A 321 3.03 -1.44 22.32
CA TRP A 321 3.71 -1.11 23.58
C TRP A 321 3.89 -2.32 24.49
N GLU A 322 2.87 -3.16 24.62
CA GLU A 322 2.97 -4.37 25.43
C GLU A 322 3.93 -5.39 24.84
N ALA A 323 3.95 -5.53 23.50
CA ALA A 323 4.96 -6.34 22.83
C ALA A 323 6.37 -5.79 23.06
N ALA A 324 6.55 -4.46 23.00
CA ALA A 324 7.82 -3.80 23.27
C ALA A 324 8.31 -4.04 24.72
N ILE A 325 7.42 -3.86 25.70
CA ILE A 325 7.72 -4.12 27.12
C ILE A 325 8.02 -5.61 27.35
N ARG A 326 7.29 -6.52 26.70
CA ARG A 326 7.55 -7.97 26.82
C ARG A 326 8.91 -8.35 26.26
N LYS A 327 9.30 -7.76 25.12
CA LYS A 327 10.55 -8.05 24.41
C LYS A 327 11.77 -7.42 25.11
N HIS A 328 11.65 -6.18 25.58
CA HIS A 328 12.77 -5.40 26.15
C HIS A 328 12.33 -4.57 27.36
N ARG A 329 11.82 -5.22 28.40
CA ARG A 329 11.21 -4.59 29.60
C ARG A 329 12.01 -3.42 30.18
N VAL A 330 13.32 -3.59 30.39
CA VAL A 330 14.17 -2.60 31.06
C VAL A 330 14.25 -1.30 30.26
N ALA A 331 14.21 -1.38 28.92
CA ALA A 331 14.28 -0.20 28.06
C ALA A 331 12.92 0.50 27.89
N PHE A 332 11.84 -0.27 27.70
CA PHE A 332 10.56 0.30 27.27
C PHE A 332 9.56 0.57 28.40
N LEU A 333 9.62 -0.17 29.51
CA LEU A 333 8.71 0.06 30.64
C LEU A 333 8.85 1.48 31.23
N PRO A 334 10.07 2.02 31.46
CA PRO A 334 10.22 3.40 31.94
C PRO A 334 9.63 4.44 30.96
N ILE A 335 9.80 4.22 29.65
CA ILE A 335 9.29 5.13 28.61
C ILE A 335 7.76 5.16 28.64
N TYR A 336 7.13 3.97 28.71
CA TYR A 336 5.67 3.88 28.76
C TYR A 336 5.07 4.44 30.06
N VAL A 337 5.72 4.20 31.21
CA VAL A 337 5.31 4.81 32.49
C VAL A 337 5.42 6.34 32.43
N ASN A 338 6.47 6.87 31.80
CA ASN A 338 6.62 8.30 31.58
C ASN A 338 5.51 8.87 30.67
N LEU A 339 5.07 8.14 29.64
CA LEU A 339 3.90 8.54 28.84
C LEU A 339 2.64 8.66 29.70
N LEU A 340 2.33 7.61 30.48
CA LEU A 340 1.15 7.58 31.36
C LEU A 340 1.16 8.72 32.39
N ARG A 341 2.33 9.05 32.95
CA ARG A 341 2.47 10.05 34.01
C ARG A 341 2.48 11.48 33.47
N ASN A 342 3.27 11.74 32.43
CA ASN A 342 3.60 13.10 32.00
C ASN A 342 2.87 13.54 30.74
N PHE A 343 2.22 12.62 30.02
CA PHE A 343 1.51 12.90 28.78
C PHE A 343 0.10 12.28 28.75
N PRO A 344 -0.78 12.56 29.73
CA PRO A 344 -2.09 11.91 29.88
C PRO A 344 -3.06 12.12 28.70
N LYS A 345 -2.78 13.08 27.80
CA LYS A 345 -3.57 13.39 26.60
C LYS A 345 -2.96 12.85 25.30
N ALA A 346 -1.82 12.18 25.37
CA ALA A 346 -1.15 11.62 24.19
C ALA A 346 -1.94 10.44 23.64
N LEU A 347 -2.00 10.34 22.31
CA LEU A 347 -2.70 9.23 21.64
C LEU A 347 -2.02 7.88 21.89
N ASP A 348 -0.72 7.88 22.23
CA ASP A 348 0.08 6.69 22.58
C ASP A 348 -0.50 5.85 23.73
N ILE A 349 -1.32 6.48 24.58
CA ILE A 349 -1.96 5.87 25.75
C ILE A 349 -3.48 6.04 25.74
N GLU A 350 -4.07 6.38 24.58
CA GLU A 350 -5.51 6.51 24.45
C GLU A 350 -6.19 5.20 24.88
N SER A 351 -7.25 5.33 25.69
CA SER A 351 -8.00 4.18 26.24
C SER A 351 -7.15 3.14 26.99
N ALA A 352 -5.94 3.49 27.45
CA ALA A 352 -5.05 2.56 28.16
C ALA A 352 -5.71 1.94 29.42
N ALA A 353 -6.57 2.69 30.12
CA ALA A 353 -7.31 2.17 31.28
C ALA A 353 -8.18 0.95 30.91
N HIS A 354 -8.82 0.99 29.74
CA HIS A 354 -9.71 -0.06 29.24
C HIS A 354 -8.95 -1.22 28.62
N PHE A 355 -7.92 -0.93 27.81
CA PHE A 355 -7.29 -1.96 26.99
C PHE A 355 -6.08 -2.65 27.63
N LEU A 356 -5.34 -2.01 28.55
CA LEU A 356 -4.11 -2.60 29.11
C LEU A 356 -4.37 -3.96 29.76
N GLU A 357 -3.53 -4.94 29.43
CA GLU A 357 -3.64 -6.29 29.96
C GLU A 357 -3.16 -6.36 31.40
N SER A 358 -3.73 -7.30 32.15
CA SER A 358 -3.40 -7.51 33.56
C SER A 358 -1.89 -7.66 33.81
N PRO A 359 -1.12 -8.46 33.04
CA PRO A 359 0.33 -8.57 33.26
C PRO A 359 1.06 -7.24 33.11
N THR A 360 0.73 -6.43 32.10
CA THR A 360 1.35 -5.10 31.90
C THR A 360 1.01 -4.15 33.04
N LYS A 361 -0.26 -4.13 33.47
CA LYS A 361 -0.71 -3.34 34.64
C LYS A 361 0.11 -3.69 35.90
N HIS A 362 0.35 -4.98 36.15
CA HIS A 362 1.18 -5.42 37.27
C HIS A 362 2.64 -4.97 37.14
N LEU A 363 3.20 -4.98 35.93
CA LEU A 363 4.58 -4.50 35.70
C LEU A 363 4.71 -3.00 35.94
N ILE A 364 3.74 -2.21 35.47
CA ILE A 364 3.65 -0.77 35.72
C ILE A 364 3.54 -0.52 37.22
N TRP A 365 2.62 -1.20 37.91
CA TRP A 365 2.43 -1.05 39.34
C TRP A 365 3.71 -1.36 40.13
N LYS A 366 4.37 -2.48 39.81
CA LYS A 366 5.64 -2.84 40.44
C LYS A 366 6.73 -1.77 40.20
N TYR A 367 6.84 -1.26 38.98
CA TYR A 367 7.79 -0.20 38.65
C TYR A 367 7.53 1.06 39.47
N LEU A 368 6.26 1.46 39.60
CA LEU A 368 5.86 2.62 40.39
C LEU A 368 6.18 2.45 41.89
N LEU A 369 5.94 1.26 42.45
CA LEU A 369 6.29 0.93 43.84
C LEU A 369 7.81 0.97 44.06
N ASP A 370 8.58 0.36 43.16
CA ASP A 370 10.04 0.34 43.24
C ASP A 370 10.62 1.77 43.16
N GLU A 371 10.01 2.67 42.37
CA GLU A 371 10.40 4.09 42.27
C GLU A 371 9.99 4.94 43.48
N ALA A 372 8.82 4.63 44.07
CA ALA A 372 8.29 5.36 45.22
C ALA A 372 9.09 5.10 46.51
N GLY A 373 9.62 3.88 46.67
CA GLY A 373 10.24 3.45 47.93
C GLY A 373 9.26 3.58 49.09
N ASP A 374 9.76 3.99 50.26
CA ASP A 374 8.95 4.20 51.47
C ASP A 374 8.39 5.64 51.59
N ASP A 375 8.73 6.53 50.65
CA ASP A 375 8.53 7.98 50.78
C ASP A 375 7.31 8.52 50.02
N LYS A 376 6.66 7.71 49.17
CA LYS A 376 5.53 8.13 48.33
C LYS A 376 4.45 7.05 48.29
N PHE A 377 3.19 7.48 48.16
CA PHE A 377 2.08 6.58 47.88
C PHE A 377 1.27 7.08 46.69
N TYR A 378 0.74 6.16 45.89
CA TYR A 378 -0.17 6.48 44.78
C TYR A 378 -1.60 6.27 45.25
N TYR A 379 -2.49 7.20 44.90
CA TYR A 379 -3.92 7.10 45.15
C TYR A 379 -4.69 7.50 43.90
N ASN A 380 -5.92 7.03 43.79
CA ASN A 380 -6.84 7.45 42.74
C ASN A 380 -7.72 8.57 43.28
N GLU A 381 -7.64 9.76 42.69
CA GLU A 381 -8.45 10.93 43.09
C GLU A 381 -9.96 10.65 43.01
N ASN A 382 -10.40 9.77 42.11
CA ASN A 382 -11.81 9.42 41.95
C ASN A 382 -12.32 8.43 43.02
N SER A 383 -11.45 7.82 43.81
CA SER A 383 -11.84 6.91 44.91
C SER A 383 -12.32 7.66 46.15
N SER A 384 -12.07 8.96 46.25
CA SER A 384 -12.45 9.78 47.41
C SER A 384 -13.91 10.24 47.38
N ALA A 385 -14.63 10.06 46.27
CA ALA A 385 -16.01 10.53 46.11
C ALA A 385 -17.08 9.56 46.64
N GLU A 386 -16.74 8.31 46.98
CA GLU A 386 -17.71 7.30 47.47
C GLU A 386 -17.74 7.16 49.01
N VAL A 387 -17.02 8.00 49.76
CA VAL A 387 -17.05 7.98 51.23
C VAL A 387 -17.70 9.26 51.77
N SER A 388 -18.96 9.50 51.41
CA SER A 388 -19.83 10.50 52.07
C SER A 388 -21.31 10.25 51.79
N SER A 389 -21.80 9.08 52.19
CA SER A 389 -23.22 8.89 52.52
C SER A 389 -23.37 7.64 53.37
N LEU A 390 -23.14 7.80 54.68
CA LEU A 390 -23.75 6.96 55.71
C LEU A 390 -24.98 7.69 56.26
#